data_AF-A0A7C4BMF5-F1
#
_entry.id   AF-A0A7C4BMF5-F1
#
_cell.length_a   1.000
_cell.length_b   1.000
_cell.length_c   1.000
_cell.angle_alpha   90.00
_cell.angle_beta   90.00
_cell.angle_gamma   90.00
#
_symmetry.space_group_name_H-M   'P 1'
#
loop_
_entity.id
_entity.type
_entity.pdbx_description
1 polymer ?
#
loop_
_entity_poly.entity_id
_entity_poly.type
_entity_poly.pdbx_seq_one_letter_code
_entity_poly.pdbx_strand_id
1 'polypeptide(L)'
;MRLTKIKGFMEALSQRSKHLFDIFAYALIFVLILASSIPPLLSGNKLNDNDDFFQYLGRHEAVRKAVFEFHTFPQRSFWFGGGYPTIGDPEDPTLNPLIILTFVFGSIRSLKIIPFLAILIGGFSTYALGRHVLGYTKWGSLFSGLIFGLSLFIPLRIQDGNPNEVYAGFLPLCLLLIGLACRGRKIALLILPFVLYTMLSDGKLNAMMIFLYLIIICVFDVIPKFNTFASSEKKIKTRPIKIIILALIVTFFIGMIRILPALDLIASKGGIGNIDLYFQAK
;
A
#
# COMPACT_ATOMS: atom_id res chain seq x y z
N MET A 1 1.52 -47.36 -23.62
CA MET A 1 2.08 -46.11 -24.19
C MET A 1 1.02 -45.07 -24.61
N ARG A 2 -0.22 -45.43 -24.98
CA ARG A 2 -1.29 -44.45 -25.35
C ARG A 2 -1.94 -43.71 -24.16
N LEU A 3 -2.11 -44.38 -23.00
CA LEU A 3 -2.77 -43.80 -21.81
C LEU A 3 -1.98 -42.66 -21.15
N THR A 4 -0.66 -42.73 -21.13
CA THR A 4 0.21 -41.67 -20.58
C THR A 4 0.17 -40.40 -21.43
N LYS A 5 0.03 -40.52 -22.74
CA LYS A 5 -0.09 -39.39 -23.68
C LYS A 5 -1.41 -38.63 -23.50
N ILE A 6 -2.51 -39.35 -23.27
CA ILE A 6 -3.84 -38.75 -23.03
C ILE A 6 -3.86 -38.02 -21.67
N LYS A 7 -3.28 -38.63 -20.61
CA LYS A 7 -3.22 -38.00 -19.28
C LYS A 7 -2.44 -36.68 -19.30
N GLY A 8 -1.27 -36.66 -19.94
CA GLY A 8 -0.48 -35.43 -20.09
C GLY A 8 -1.19 -34.34 -20.88
N PHE A 9 -1.95 -34.71 -21.92
CA PHE A 9 -2.76 -33.76 -22.69
C PHE A 9 -3.91 -33.17 -21.88
N MET A 10 -4.61 -33.98 -21.09
CA MET A 10 -5.69 -33.52 -20.20
C MET A 10 -5.18 -32.60 -19.08
N GLU A 11 -4.02 -32.91 -18.49
CA GLU A 11 -3.38 -32.06 -17.49
C GLU A 11 -2.98 -30.70 -18.07
N ALA A 12 -2.39 -30.68 -19.27
CA ALA A 12 -2.04 -29.45 -19.98
C ALA A 12 -3.27 -28.60 -20.32
N LEU A 13 -4.36 -29.22 -20.80
CA LEU A 13 -5.63 -28.53 -21.05
C LEU A 13 -6.24 -27.94 -19.77
N SER A 14 -6.22 -28.69 -18.67
CA SER A 14 -6.70 -28.22 -17.37
C SER A 14 -5.88 -27.04 -16.86
N GLN A 15 -4.55 -27.09 -16.99
CA GLN A 15 -3.66 -26.01 -16.60
C GLN A 15 -3.86 -24.76 -17.47
N ARG A 16 -4.03 -24.93 -18.78
CA ARG A 16 -4.36 -23.84 -19.71
C ARG A 16 -5.70 -23.19 -19.38
N SER A 17 -6.74 -23.99 -19.12
CA SER A 17 -8.06 -23.48 -18.71
C SER A 17 -8.00 -22.68 -17.40
N LYS A 18 -7.21 -23.14 -16.42
CA LYS A 18 -6.98 -22.40 -15.17
C LYS A 18 -6.32 -21.05 -15.44
N HIS A 19 -5.26 -21.02 -16.24
CA HIS A 19 -4.56 -19.78 -16.57
C HIS A 19 -5.45 -18.78 -17.32
N LEU A 20 -6.27 -19.24 -18.26
CA LEU A 20 -7.21 -18.37 -18.99
C LEU A 20 -8.25 -17.75 -18.07
N PHE A 21 -8.75 -18.51 -17.08
CA PHE A 21 -9.68 -17.95 -16.09
C PHE A 21 -9.01 -16.88 -15.22
N ASP A 22 -7.76 -17.12 -14.78
CA ASP A 22 -7.04 -16.16 -13.95
C ASP A 22 -6.81 -14.84 -14.75
N ILE A 23 -6.47 -14.91 -16.05
CA ILE A 23 -6.40 -13.72 -16.93
C ILE A 23 -7.74 -13.01 -17.00
N PHE A 24 -8.83 -13.76 -17.27
CA PHE A 24 -10.17 -13.19 -17.33
C PHE A 24 -10.56 -12.46 -16.04
N ALA A 25 -10.26 -13.06 -14.89
CA ALA A 25 -10.54 -12.47 -13.57
C ALA A 25 -9.78 -11.14 -13.37
N TYR A 26 -8.48 -11.10 -13.65
CA TYR A 26 -7.71 -9.85 -13.57
C TYR A 26 -8.23 -8.79 -14.56
N ALA A 27 -8.54 -9.18 -15.80
CA ALA A 27 -9.09 -8.27 -16.79
C ALA A 27 -10.44 -7.69 -16.35
N LEU A 28 -11.33 -8.52 -15.79
CA LEU A 28 -12.63 -8.07 -15.30
C LEU A 28 -12.49 -7.11 -14.12
N ILE A 29 -11.64 -7.43 -13.14
CA ILE A 29 -11.34 -6.55 -12.00
C ILE A 29 -10.80 -5.21 -12.51
N PHE A 30 -9.85 -5.24 -13.45
CA PHE A 30 -9.28 -4.04 -14.06
C PHE A 30 -10.35 -3.18 -14.72
N VAL A 31 -11.16 -3.77 -15.61
CA VAL A 31 -12.17 -3.05 -16.39
C VAL A 31 -13.20 -2.40 -15.46
N LEU A 32 -13.67 -3.10 -14.42
CA LEU A 32 -14.69 -2.56 -13.52
C LEU A 32 -14.14 -1.46 -12.62
N ILE A 33 -12.93 -1.60 -12.07
CA ILE A 33 -12.28 -0.55 -11.28
C ILE A 33 -11.93 0.66 -12.15
N LEU A 34 -11.46 0.43 -13.38
CA LEU A 34 -11.21 1.51 -14.33
C LEU A 34 -12.51 2.25 -14.63
N ALA A 35 -13.59 1.53 -14.97
CA ALA A 35 -14.89 2.12 -15.29
C ALA A 35 -15.43 3.00 -14.16
N SER A 36 -15.34 2.56 -12.90
CA SER A 36 -15.75 3.36 -11.74
C SER A 36 -14.83 4.57 -11.48
N SER A 37 -13.56 4.48 -11.90
CA SER A 37 -12.56 5.54 -11.72
C SER A 37 -12.45 6.50 -12.92
N ILE A 38 -13.18 6.27 -14.02
CA ILE A 38 -13.18 7.14 -15.19
C ILE A 38 -13.54 8.59 -14.83
N PRO A 39 -14.63 8.89 -14.09
CA PRO A 39 -14.99 10.27 -13.80
C PRO A 39 -13.90 11.08 -13.09
N PRO A 40 -13.30 10.61 -11.98
CA PRO A 40 -12.21 11.36 -11.35
C PRO A 40 -10.97 11.44 -12.27
N LEU A 41 -10.61 10.38 -13.01
CA LEU A 41 -9.43 10.41 -13.89
C LEU A 41 -9.60 11.39 -15.08
N LEU A 42 -10.80 11.47 -15.68
CA LEU A 42 -11.10 12.38 -16.79
C LEU A 42 -11.37 13.82 -16.35
N SER A 43 -11.56 14.07 -15.05
CA SER A 43 -11.75 15.42 -14.53
C SER A 43 -10.52 16.32 -14.68
N GLY A 44 -9.39 15.79 -15.15
CA GLY A 44 -8.18 16.54 -15.48
C GLY A 44 -7.64 17.29 -14.27
N ASN A 45 -7.52 18.62 -14.39
CA ASN A 45 -6.96 19.48 -13.35
C ASN A 45 -8.02 20.07 -12.41
N LYS A 46 -9.27 19.60 -12.47
CA LYS A 46 -10.30 20.01 -11.50
C LYS A 46 -9.89 19.59 -10.08
N LEU A 47 -10.05 20.48 -9.12
CA LEU A 47 -9.70 20.23 -7.72
C LEU A 47 -10.87 19.59 -6.98
N ASN A 48 -10.56 18.91 -5.87
CA ASN A 48 -11.56 18.60 -4.86
C ASN A 48 -11.57 19.78 -3.88
N ASP A 49 -12.72 20.44 -3.71
CA ASP A 49 -12.86 21.63 -2.86
C ASP A 49 -12.98 21.21 -1.39
N ASN A 50 -11.86 20.72 -0.85
CA ASN A 50 -11.72 20.26 0.52
C ASN A 50 -10.37 20.75 1.07
N ASP A 51 -10.37 21.29 2.28
CA ASP A 51 -9.19 21.93 2.88
C ASP A 51 -8.01 20.96 3.04
N ASP A 52 -8.27 19.73 3.48
CA ASP A 52 -7.24 18.71 3.62
C ASP A 52 -6.70 18.28 2.24
N PHE A 53 -7.57 18.22 1.22
CA PHE A 53 -7.12 17.97 -0.15
C PHE A 53 -6.18 19.08 -0.64
N PHE A 54 -6.49 20.35 -0.35
CA PHE A 54 -5.61 21.47 -0.68
C PHE A 54 -4.27 21.40 0.06
N GLN A 55 -4.27 20.97 1.33
CA GLN A 55 -3.04 20.74 2.09
C GLN A 55 -2.14 19.70 1.40
N TYR A 56 -2.70 18.53 1.06
CA TYR A 56 -1.96 17.47 0.35
C TYR A 56 -1.47 17.94 -1.02
N LEU A 57 -2.33 18.60 -1.79
CA LEU A 57 -1.95 19.19 -3.07
C LEU A 57 -0.79 20.16 -2.93
N GLY A 58 -0.85 21.05 -1.93
CA GLY A 58 0.21 22.01 -1.65
C GLY A 58 1.54 21.34 -1.33
N ARG A 59 1.54 20.25 -0.56
CA ARG A 59 2.76 19.47 -0.27
C ARG A 59 3.33 18.81 -1.52
N HIS A 60 2.50 18.13 -2.31
CA HIS A 60 2.95 17.53 -3.58
C HIS A 60 3.51 18.58 -4.54
N GLU A 61 2.87 19.74 -4.64
CA GLU A 61 3.32 20.83 -5.50
C GLU A 61 4.60 21.49 -4.98
N ALA A 62 4.77 21.64 -3.66
CA ALA A 62 6.00 22.14 -3.05
C ALA A 62 7.19 21.24 -3.41
N VAL A 63 7.03 19.92 -3.31
CA VAL A 63 8.05 18.94 -3.72
C VAL A 63 8.35 19.06 -5.22
N ARG A 64 7.29 19.14 -6.05
CA ARG A 64 7.44 19.30 -7.51
C ARG A 64 8.22 20.56 -7.88
N LYS A 65 7.87 21.70 -7.28
CA LYS A 65 8.54 22.99 -7.53
C LYS A 65 9.98 22.98 -7.05
N ALA A 66 10.25 22.47 -5.85
CA ALA A 66 11.61 22.37 -5.33
C ALA A 66 12.55 21.64 -6.31
N VAL A 67 12.08 20.54 -6.91
CA VAL A 67 12.86 19.73 -7.86
C VAL A 67 12.93 20.38 -9.25
N PHE A 68 11.80 20.78 -9.84
CA PHE A 68 11.76 21.22 -11.24
C PHE A 68 12.08 22.71 -11.44
N GLU A 69 11.67 23.58 -10.52
CA GLU A 69 11.88 25.03 -10.63
C GLU A 69 13.18 25.45 -9.93
N PHE A 70 13.48 24.87 -8.75
CA PHE A 70 14.63 25.28 -7.94
C PHE A 70 15.81 24.31 -8.01
N HIS A 71 15.67 23.13 -8.63
CA HIS A 71 16.72 22.11 -8.72
C HIS A 71 17.34 21.73 -7.37
N THR A 72 16.51 21.73 -6.32
CA THR A 72 16.90 21.40 -4.96
C THR A 72 16.15 20.17 -4.46
N PHE A 73 16.80 19.42 -3.58
CA PHE A 73 16.12 18.35 -2.86
C PHE A 73 15.18 18.98 -1.79
N PRO A 74 13.89 18.62 -1.72
CA PRO A 74 12.92 19.28 -0.84
C PRO A 74 13.11 18.83 0.62
N GLN A 75 14.12 19.40 1.29
CA GLN A 75 14.35 19.20 2.73
C GLN A 75 13.44 20.09 3.58
N ARG A 76 12.97 21.20 3.01
CA ARG A 76 12.09 22.19 3.64
C ARG A 76 11.09 22.73 2.63
N SER A 77 9.91 23.13 3.10
CA SER A 77 8.97 23.91 2.30
C SER A 77 9.10 25.38 2.61
N PHE A 78 9.36 26.19 1.58
CA PHE A 78 9.36 27.65 1.67
C PHE A 78 7.95 28.25 1.70
N TRP A 79 6.93 27.46 1.40
CA TRP A 79 5.54 27.89 1.28
C TRP A 79 4.72 27.64 2.56
N PHE A 80 5.22 26.83 3.49
CA PHE A 80 4.56 26.56 4.76
C PHE A 80 5.33 27.21 5.92
N GLY A 81 4.64 28.01 6.72
CA GLY A 81 5.15 28.53 7.99
C GLY A 81 6.47 29.32 7.91
N GLY A 82 6.73 30.01 6.78
CA GLY A 82 7.97 30.79 6.59
C GLY A 82 9.22 29.96 6.32
N GLY A 83 9.09 28.66 6.02
CA GLY A 83 10.23 27.80 5.71
C GLY A 83 10.41 26.63 6.67
N TYR A 84 9.41 25.74 6.79
CA TYR A 84 9.43 24.61 7.72
C TYR A 84 10.21 23.38 7.18
N PRO A 85 11.00 22.67 7.99
CA PRO A 85 11.66 21.42 7.58
C PRO A 85 10.63 20.30 7.42
N THR A 86 10.12 20.10 6.21
CA THR A 86 9.02 19.16 5.96
C THR A 86 9.46 17.71 5.92
N ILE A 87 10.75 17.40 5.79
CA ILE A 87 11.21 15.99 5.76
C ILE A 87 10.90 15.21 7.05
N GLY A 88 10.74 15.91 8.17
CA GLY A 88 10.31 15.33 9.45
C GLY A 88 8.78 15.32 9.65
N ASP A 89 8.01 16.01 8.79
CA ASP A 89 6.55 15.98 8.81
C ASP A 89 6.10 14.58 8.32
N PRO A 90 5.30 13.83 9.09
CA PRO A 90 4.79 12.52 8.67
C PRO A 90 4.02 12.54 7.36
N GLU A 91 3.42 13.65 6.96
CA GLU A 91 2.60 13.74 5.75
C GLU A 91 3.34 14.36 4.54
N ASP A 92 4.64 14.62 4.67
CA ASP A 92 5.47 15.09 3.55
C ASP A 92 5.68 13.98 2.51
N PRO A 93 5.32 14.19 1.22
CA PRO A 93 5.39 13.13 0.23
C PRO A 93 6.78 12.95 -0.39
N THR A 94 7.80 13.74 -0.02
CA THR A 94 9.12 13.79 -0.69
C THR A 94 9.77 12.42 -0.86
N LEU A 95 9.71 11.60 0.20
CA LEU A 95 10.35 10.29 0.22
C LEU A 95 9.36 9.14 -0.01
N ASN A 96 8.09 9.44 -0.26
CA ASN A 96 7.10 8.42 -0.61
C ASN A 96 7.36 7.92 -2.04
N PRO A 97 7.53 6.62 -2.28
CA PRO A 97 7.80 6.10 -3.62
C PRO A 97 6.78 6.51 -4.70
N LEU A 98 5.54 6.80 -4.31
CA LEU A 98 4.49 7.24 -5.23
C LEU A 98 4.63 8.70 -5.67
N ILE A 99 5.55 9.49 -5.09
CA ILE A 99 5.82 10.88 -5.50
C ILE A 99 6.27 10.98 -6.95
N ILE A 100 6.83 9.90 -7.51
CA ILE A 100 7.21 9.87 -8.93
C ILE A 100 6.02 10.15 -9.84
N LEU A 101 4.80 9.80 -9.42
CA LEU A 101 3.58 10.10 -10.16
C LEU A 101 3.30 11.60 -10.20
N THR A 102 3.64 12.34 -9.14
CA THR A 102 3.57 13.81 -9.10
C THR A 102 4.53 14.44 -10.09
N PHE A 103 5.72 13.86 -10.24
CA PHE A 103 6.68 14.36 -11.23
C PHE A 103 6.24 14.11 -12.66
N VAL A 104 5.62 12.96 -12.95
CA VAL A 104 5.19 12.58 -14.30
C VAL A 104 3.87 13.24 -14.70
N PHE A 105 2.88 13.26 -13.81
CA PHE A 105 1.51 13.68 -14.14
C PHE A 105 1.11 15.05 -13.57
N GLY A 106 1.96 15.65 -12.73
CA GLY A 106 1.63 16.83 -11.95
C GLY A 106 0.82 16.49 -10.70
N SER A 107 0.83 17.40 -9.73
CA SER A 107 0.31 17.19 -8.37
C SER A 107 -1.19 16.85 -8.32
N ILE A 108 -2.01 17.52 -9.12
CA ILE A 108 -3.47 17.30 -9.14
C ILE A 108 -3.81 15.92 -9.70
N ARG A 109 -3.20 15.54 -10.84
CA ARG A 109 -3.50 14.25 -11.48
C ARG A 109 -2.89 13.09 -10.71
N SER A 110 -1.70 13.25 -10.13
CA SER A 110 -1.08 12.21 -9.31
C SER A 110 -1.94 11.84 -8.11
N LEU A 111 -2.54 12.83 -7.44
CA LEU A 111 -3.44 12.60 -6.31
C LEU A 111 -4.73 11.86 -6.68
N LYS A 112 -5.06 11.75 -7.97
CA LYS A 112 -6.19 10.94 -8.48
C LYS A 112 -5.73 9.55 -8.93
N ILE A 113 -4.54 9.48 -9.53
CA ILE A 113 -3.93 8.24 -10.01
C ILE A 113 -3.53 7.33 -8.85
N ILE A 114 -2.96 7.90 -7.78
CA ILE A 114 -2.54 7.14 -6.59
C ILE A 114 -3.71 6.31 -6.01
N PRO A 115 -4.89 6.91 -5.76
CA PRO A 115 -6.08 6.14 -5.38
C PRO A 115 -6.50 5.04 -6.32
N PHE A 116 -6.55 5.35 -7.62
CA PHE A 116 -6.89 4.35 -8.62
C PHE A 116 -5.94 3.14 -8.55
N LEU A 117 -4.63 3.40 -8.45
CA LEU A 117 -3.63 2.34 -8.30
C LEU A 117 -3.79 1.56 -7.00
N ALA A 118 -4.05 2.23 -5.87
CA ALA A 118 -4.24 1.57 -4.59
C ALA A 118 -5.45 0.62 -4.60
N ILE A 119 -6.59 1.07 -5.15
CA ILE A 119 -7.80 0.26 -5.30
C ILE A 119 -7.54 -0.92 -6.25
N LEU A 120 -6.87 -0.67 -7.38
CA LEU A 120 -6.54 -1.71 -8.36
C LEU A 120 -5.63 -2.78 -7.77
N ILE A 121 -4.55 -2.36 -7.09
CA ILE A 121 -3.62 -3.24 -6.39
C ILE A 121 -4.37 -4.01 -5.30
N GLY A 122 -5.25 -3.37 -4.55
CA GLY A 122 -6.09 -4.01 -3.55
C GLY A 122 -6.99 -5.10 -4.13
N GLY A 123 -7.68 -4.82 -5.23
CA GLY A 123 -8.54 -5.80 -5.93
C GLY A 123 -7.74 -6.98 -6.48
N PHE A 124 -6.64 -6.71 -7.19
CA PHE A 124 -5.76 -7.76 -7.73
C PHE A 124 -5.13 -8.62 -6.65
N SER A 125 -4.59 -7.99 -5.60
CA SER A 125 -3.95 -8.70 -4.51
C SER A 125 -4.95 -9.50 -3.67
N THR A 126 -6.18 -9.01 -3.49
CA THR A 126 -7.25 -9.77 -2.82
C THR A 126 -7.64 -11.00 -3.62
N TYR A 127 -7.80 -10.87 -4.95
CA TYR A 127 -8.02 -12.02 -5.82
C TYR A 127 -6.88 -13.03 -5.71
N ALA A 128 -5.64 -12.58 -5.86
CA ALA A 128 -4.45 -13.43 -5.79
C ALA A 128 -4.27 -14.08 -4.41
N LEU A 129 -4.60 -13.36 -3.33
CA LEU A 129 -4.58 -13.86 -1.96
C LEU A 129 -5.60 -14.99 -1.78
N GLY A 130 -6.85 -14.77 -2.18
CA GLY A 130 -7.89 -15.81 -2.16
C GLY A 130 -7.48 -17.04 -2.98
N ARG A 131 -7.00 -16.79 -4.20
CA ARG A 131 -6.73 -17.81 -5.21
C ARG A 131 -5.51 -18.66 -4.90
N HIS A 132 -4.43 -18.02 -4.49
CA HIS A 132 -3.14 -18.66 -4.32
C HIS A 132 -2.82 -18.92 -2.86
N VAL A 133 -3.25 -18.07 -1.93
CA VAL A 133 -2.93 -18.20 -0.49
C VAL A 133 -4.01 -18.96 0.28
N LEU A 134 -5.24 -18.47 0.26
CA LEU A 134 -6.32 -19.00 1.11
C LEU A 134 -7.00 -20.23 0.53
N GLY A 135 -6.75 -20.56 -0.74
CA GLY A 135 -7.30 -21.76 -1.39
C GLY A 135 -8.78 -21.64 -1.75
N TYR A 136 -9.29 -20.42 -1.91
CA TYR A 136 -10.66 -20.18 -2.34
C TYR A 136 -10.89 -20.71 -3.76
N THR A 137 -12.16 -20.97 -4.08
CA THR A 137 -12.56 -21.30 -5.44
C THR A 137 -12.26 -20.12 -6.37
N LYS A 138 -12.18 -20.39 -7.68
CA LYS A 138 -11.97 -19.38 -8.73
C LYS A 138 -12.97 -18.22 -8.62
N TRP A 139 -14.24 -18.57 -8.44
CA TRP A 139 -15.33 -17.61 -8.30
C TRP A 139 -15.31 -16.89 -6.96
N GLY A 140 -15.03 -17.60 -5.85
CA GLY A 140 -14.90 -16.98 -4.53
C GLY A 140 -13.76 -15.95 -4.50
N SER A 141 -12.63 -16.27 -5.13
CA SER A 141 -11.50 -15.35 -5.25
C SER A 141 -11.85 -14.12 -6.09
N LEU A 142 -12.51 -14.31 -7.24
CA LEU A 142 -12.98 -13.23 -8.11
C LEU A 142 -13.96 -12.32 -7.37
N PHE A 143 -14.93 -12.91 -6.68
CA PHE A 143 -15.88 -12.18 -5.84
C PHE A 143 -15.16 -11.33 -4.78
N SER A 144 -14.22 -11.92 -4.02
CA SER A 144 -13.45 -11.16 -3.03
C SER A 144 -12.65 -10.01 -3.64
N GLY A 145 -11.99 -10.23 -4.78
CA GLY A 145 -11.24 -9.20 -5.49
C GLY A 145 -12.12 -8.04 -5.96
N LEU A 146 -13.31 -8.35 -6.49
CA LEU A 146 -14.29 -7.35 -6.92
C LEU A 146 -14.89 -6.58 -5.74
N ILE A 147 -15.29 -7.26 -4.66
CA ILE A 147 -15.86 -6.60 -3.48
C ILE A 147 -14.85 -5.65 -2.85
N PHE A 148 -13.58 -6.04 -2.74
CA PHE A 148 -12.55 -5.15 -2.22
C PHE A 148 -12.30 -3.97 -3.17
N GLY A 149 -12.07 -4.26 -4.46
CA GLY A 149 -11.72 -3.26 -5.47
C GLY A 149 -12.86 -2.30 -5.83
N LEU A 150 -14.12 -2.67 -5.61
CA LEU A 150 -15.28 -1.81 -5.83
C LEU A 150 -15.86 -1.27 -4.51
N SER A 151 -15.17 -1.49 -3.39
CA SER A 151 -15.60 -0.94 -2.11
C SER A 151 -15.53 0.59 -2.12
N LEU A 152 -16.53 1.23 -1.49
CA LEU A 152 -16.60 2.68 -1.41
C LEU A 152 -15.70 3.28 -0.33
N PHE A 153 -15.01 2.46 0.46
CA PHE A 153 -14.16 2.93 1.56
C PHE A 153 -13.14 3.95 1.08
N ILE A 154 -12.28 3.59 0.12
CA ILE A 154 -11.23 4.49 -0.37
C ILE A 154 -11.80 5.77 -1.03
N PRO A 155 -12.75 5.67 -1.99
CA PRO A 155 -13.37 6.86 -2.59
C PRO A 155 -13.96 7.83 -1.55
N LEU A 156 -14.66 7.32 -0.54
CA LEU A 156 -15.24 8.15 0.51
C LEU A 156 -14.17 8.84 1.36
N ARG A 157 -13.09 8.14 1.73
CA ARG A 157 -11.99 8.78 2.47
C ARG A 157 -11.33 9.91 1.69
N ILE A 158 -11.18 9.76 0.37
CA ILE A 158 -10.62 10.83 -0.47
C ILE A 158 -11.59 12.01 -0.57
N GLN A 159 -12.89 11.73 -0.71
CA GLN A 159 -13.92 12.76 -0.71
C GLN A 159 -13.90 13.54 0.61
N ASP A 160 -13.71 12.85 1.74
CA ASP A 160 -13.59 13.44 3.08
C ASP A 160 -12.27 14.18 3.32
N GLY A 161 -11.38 14.30 2.32
CA GLY A 161 -10.09 14.99 2.49
C GLY A 161 -8.98 14.13 3.08
N ASN A 162 -9.13 12.81 3.12
CA ASN A 162 -8.16 11.88 3.71
C ASN A 162 -7.43 11.07 2.62
N PRO A 163 -6.70 11.69 1.68
CA PRO A 163 -6.04 10.97 0.57
C PRO A 163 -4.91 10.06 1.03
N ASN A 164 -4.37 10.27 2.24
CA ASN A 164 -3.40 9.39 2.88
C ASN A 164 -3.97 8.08 3.43
N GLU A 165 -5.29 7.90 3.43
CA GLU A 165 -5.88 6.61 3.85
C GLU A 165 -5.94 5.59 2.72
N VAL A 166 -5.67 6.04 1.51
CA VAL A 166 -5.62 5.23 0.30
C VAL A 166 -4.65 4.06 0.43
N TYR A 167 -3.59 4.23 1.23
CA TYR A 167 -2.58 3.22 1.43
C TYR A 167 -3.10 1.98 2.18
N ALA A 168 -4.28 2.07 2.82
CA ALA A 168 -5.00 0.91 3.32
C ALA A 168 -5.35 -0.10 2.22
N GLY A 169 -5.45 0.36 0.96
CA GLY A 169 -5.64 -0.49 -0.22
C GLY A 169 -4.49 -1.48 -0.46
N PHE A 170 -3.30 -1.25 0.10
CA PHE A 170 -2.15 -2.17 -0.01
C PHE A 170 -2.20 -3.32 1.00
N LEU A 171 -3.11 -3.32 1.97
CA LEU A 171 -3.21 -4.37 2.99
C LEU A 171 -3.31 -5.79 2.41
N PRO A 172 -4.15 -6.08 1.40
CA PRO A 172 -4.23 -7.42 0.83
C PRO A 172 -2.94 -7.82 0.08
N LEU A 173 -2.20 -6.85 -0.46
CA LEU A 173 -0.88 -7.09 -1.06
C LEU A 173 0.13 -7.52 0.01
N CYS A 174 0.15 -6.87 1.17
CA CYS A 174 1.02 -7.28 2.28
C CYS A 174 0.74 -8.72 2.72
N LEU A 175 -0.54 -9.08 2.91
CA LEU A 175 -0.94 -10.45 3.25
C LEU A 175 -0.54 -11.45 2.16
N LEU A 176 -0.73 -11.09 0.89
CA LEU A 176 -0.33 -11.93 -0.25
C LEU A 176 1.17 -12.19 -0.24
N LEU A 177 1.98 -11.14 -0.06
CA LEU A 177 3.44 -11.24 -0.07
C LEU A 177 3.95 -12.09 1.11
N ILE A 178 3.37 -11.94 2.30
CA ILE A 178 3.68 -12.81 3.45
C ILE A 178 3.36 -14.27 3.12
N GLY A 179 2.16 -14.55 2.59
CA GLY A 179 1.75 -15.89 2.17
C GLY A 179 2.66 -16.51 1.10
N LEU A 180 3.09 -15.72 0.11
CA LEU A 180 4.02 -16.15 -0.92
C LEU A 180 5.43 -16.40 -0.37
N ALA A 181 5.91 -15.56 0.54
CA ALA A 181 7.19 -15.74 1.22
C ALA A 181 7.20 -16.98 2.13
N CYS A 182 6.09 -17.27 2.81
CA CYS A 182 5.87 -18.51 3.56
C CYS A 182 5.99 -19.76 2.69
N ARG A 183 5.73 -19.65 1.38
CA ARG A 183 5.88 -20.73 0.39
C ARG A 183 7.20 -20.70 -0.37
N GLY A 184 8.16 -19.91 0.06
CA GLY A 184 9.52 -19.89 -0.51
C GLY A 184 9.73 -18.94 -1.67
N ARG A 185 8.76 -18.07 -2.01
CA ARG A 185 8.97 -17.03 -3.02
C ARG A 185 9.82 -15.90 -2.44
N LYS A 186 11.15 -15.98 -2.62
CA LYS A 186 12.12 -15.01 -2.07
C LYS A 186 11.85 -13.56 -2.51
N ILE A 187 11.37 -13.36 -3.74
CA ILE A 187 11.05 -12.01 -4.25
C ILE A 187 10.00 -11.29 -3.41
N ALA A 188 9.07 -12.02 -2.79
CA ALA A 188 8.05 -11.44 -1.92
C ALA A 188 8.67 -10.81 -0.65
N LEU A 189 9.80 -11.35 -0.16
CA LEU A 189 10.55 -10.78 0.96
C LEU A 189 11.24 -9.46 0.61
N LEU A 190 11.57 -9.26 -0.67
CA LEU A 190 12.19 -8.02 -1.14
C LEU A 190 11.15 -6.93 -1.39
N ILE A 191 9.97 -7.31 -1.91
CA ILE A 191 8.89 -6.36 -2.23
C ILE A 191 8.15 -5.91 -0.96
N LEU A 192 7.94 -6.81 0.01
CA LEU A 192 7.13 -6.51 1.20
C LEU A 192 7.64 -5.29 2.00
N PRO A 193 8.93 -5.15 2.34
CA PRO A 193 9.43 -3.97 3.04
C PRO A 193 9.21 -2.67 2.28
N PHE A 194 9.29 -2.70 0.95
CA PHE A 194 9.05 -1.52 0.12
C PHE A 194 7.58 -1.11 0.17
N VAL A 195 6.64 -2.06 0.10
CA VAL A 195 5.21 -1.77 0.25
C VAL A 195 4.90 -1.22 1.64
N LEU A 196 5.44 -1.84 2.69
CA LEU A 196 5.27 -1.35 4.06
C LEU A 196 5.86 0.05 4.23
N TYR A 197 7.01 0.33 3.60
CA TYR A 197 7.61 1.66 3.61
C TYR A 197 6.73 2.69 2.90
N THR A 198 6.20 2.38 1.72
CA THR A 198 5.26 3.27 1.01
C THR A 198 4.09 3.68 1.92
N MET A 199 3.53 2.73 2.67
CA MET A 199 2.45 3.00 3.62
C MET A 199 2.92 3.84 4.82
N LEU A 200 4.10 3.53 5.36
CA LEU A 200 4.71 4.28 6.47
C LEU A 200 5.06 5.73 6.08
N SER A 201 5.51 5.92 4.84
CA SER A 201 6.05 7.19 4.34
C SER A 201 4.99 8.27 4.16
N ASP A 202 3.70 7.94 4.27
CA ASP A 202 2.63 8.93 4.29
C ASP A 202 2.19 9.31 5.73
N GLY A 203 2.82 8.67 6.72
CA GLY A 203 2.86 9.04 8.14
C GLY A 203 1.54 9.12 8.90
N LYS A 204 0.43 8.66 8.31
CA LYS A 204 -0.83 8.50 9.03
C LYS A 204 -0.79 7.30 9.98
N LEU A 205 -1.55 7.39 11.08
CA LEU A 205 -1.76 6.31 12.04
C LEU A 205 -2.23 4.99 11.40
N ASN A 206 -2.87 5.06 10.23
CA ASN A 206 -3.34 3.88 9.50
C ASN A 206 -2.21 2.90 9.15
N ALA A 207 -0.99 3.39 8.89
CA ALA A 207 0.15 2.50 8.65
C ALA A 207 0.48 1.64 9.88
N MET A 208 0.47 2.27 11.07
CA MET A 208 0.70 1.56 12.34
C MET A 208 -0.42 0.56 12.64
N MET A 209 -1.67 0.93 12.39
CA MET A 209 -2.81 0.01 12.53
C MET A 209 -2.66 -1.22 11.62
N ILE A 210 -2.20 -1.02 10.38
CA ILE A 210 -1.98 -2.12 9.44
C ILE A 210 -0.82 -2.99 9.89
N PHE A 211 0.28 -2.43 10.39
CA PHE A 211 1.40 -3.21 10.92
C PHE A 211 0.95 -4.06 12.11
N LEU A 212 0.19 -3.47 13.03
CA LEU A 212 -0.39 -4.19 14.16
C LEU A 212 -1.29 -5.32 13.68
N TYR A 213 -2.18 -5.06 12.72
CA TYR A 213 -3.05 -6.07 12.14
C TYR A 213 -2.26 -7.22 11.50
N LEU A 214 -1.21 -6.92 10.72
CA LEU A 214 -0.35 -7.94 10.12
C LEU A 214 0.39 -8.78 11.17
N ILE A 215 0.89 -8.15 12.23
CA ILE A 215 1.53 -8.84 13.37
C ILE A 215 0.53 -9.78 14.02
N ILE A 216 -0.68 -9.31 14.33
CA ILE A 216 -1.74 -10.12 14.94
C ILE A 216 -2.05 -11.35 14.09
N ILE A 217 -2.25 -11.18 12.78
CA ILE A 217 -2.50 -12.29 11.86
C ILE A 217 -1.31 -13.27 11.83
N CYS A 218 -0.07 -12.77 11.80
CA CYS A 218 1.12 -13.63 11.83
C CYS A 218 1.28 -14.38 13.15
N VAL A 219 0.89 -13.79 14.28
CA VAL A 219 0.88 -14.45 15.60
C VAL A 219 -0.20 -15.52 15.66
N PHE A 220 -1.41 -15.23 15.19
CA PHE A 220 -2.48 -16.23 15.13
C PHE A 220 -2.15 -17.41 14.22
N ASP A 221 -1.43 -17.18 13.11
CA ASP A 221 -1.02 -18.24 12.18
C ASP A 221 -0.04 -19.26 12.81
N VAL A 222 0.60 -18.93 13.93
CA VAL A 222 1.44 -19.88 14.70
C VAL A 222 0.60 -21.02 15.26
N ILE A 223 -0.66 -20.74 15.62
CA ILE A 223 -1.59 -21.71 16.17
C ILE A 223 -2.14 -22.55 15.01
N PRO A 224 -1.92 -23.89 14.97
CA PRO A 224 -2.30 -24.73 13.84
C PRO A 224 -3.79 -24.73 13.49
N LYS A 225 -4.65 -24.27 14.40
CA LYS A 225 -6.10 -24.13 14.18
C LYS A 225 -6.45 -23.04 13.17
N PHE A 226 -5.67 -21.96 13.09
CA PHE A 226 -5.95 -20.84 12.18
C PHE A 226 -5.34 -21.05 10.81
N ASN A 227 -4.08 -21.52 10.73
CA ASN A 227 -3.38 -21.98 9.51
C ASN A 227 -3.73 -21.21 8.23
N THR A 228 -3.71 -19.87 8.31
CA THR A 228 -4.05 -18.91 7.27
C THR A 228 -3.04 -18.91 6.11
N PHE A 229 -1.74 -19.02 6.41
CA PHE A 229 -0.68 -18.96 5.38
C PHE A 229 -0.10 -20.32 5.02
N ALA A 230 -0.38 -21.37 5.80
CA ALA A 230 0.30 -22.65 5.69
C ALA A 230 -0.55 -23.76 5.05
N SER A 231 0.16 -24.67 4.37
CA SER A 231 -0.39 -25.92 3.84
C SER A 231 -0.42 -26.97 4.95
N SER A 232 -1.62 -27.51 5.22
CA SER A 232 -2.05 -28.79 5.81
C SER A 232 -1.23 -29.51 6.91
N GLU A 233 -0.19 -28.93 7.48
CA GLU A 233 0.65 -29.59 8.49
C GLU A 233 0.29 -29.13 9.90
N LYS A 234 0.05 -30.09 10.80
CA LYS A 234 -0.37 -29.88 12.19
C LYS A 234 0.74 -29.34 13.14
N LYS A 235 1.84 -28.79 12.62
CA LYS A 235 2.98 -28.32 13.43
C LYS A 235 2.93 -26.80 13.64
N ILE A 236 3.42 -26.34 14.79
CA ILE A 236 3.61 -24.91 15.08
C ILE A 236 4.57 -24.31 14.06
N LYS A 237 4.17 -23.24 13.37
CA LYS A 237 4.97 -22.58 12.33
C LYS A 237 5.29 -21.14 12.71
N THR A 238 6.57 -20.85 12.96
CA THR A 238 7.06 -19.49 13.28
C THR A 238 7.46 -18.68 12.06
N ARG A 239 7.29 -19.22 10.86
CA ARG A 239 7.73 -18.61 9.60
C ARG A 239 7.07 -17.26 9.30
N PRO A 240 5.74 -17.08 9.43
CA PRO A 240 5.09 -15.78 9.21
C PRO A 240 5.65 -14.69 10.12
N ILE A 241 5.83 -15.01 11.42
CA ILE A 241 6.44 -14.09 12.40
C ILE A 241 7.84 -13.65 11.97
N LYS A 242 8.70 -14.61 11.59
CA LYS A 242 10.06 -14.29 11.12
C LYS A 242 10.04 -13.38 9.89
N ILE A 243 9.10 -13.61 8.97
CA ILE A 243 8.95 -12.82 7.75
C ILE A 243 8.51 -11.39 8.08
N ILE A 244 7.47 -11.21 8.89
CA ILE A 244 6.98 -9.86 9.21
C ILE A 244 7.99 -9.08 10.06
N ILE A 245 8.68 -9.72 11.01
CA ILE A 245 9.75 -9.07 11.79
C ILE A 245 10.88 -8.61 10.87
N LEU A 246 11.37 -9.49 10.00
CA LEU A 246 12.41 -9.13 9.04
C LEU A 246 11.97 -7.99 8.13
N ALA A 247 10.73 -8.04 7.64
CA ALA A 247 10.20 -7.01 6.76
C ALA A 247 10.08 -5.66 7.47
N LEU A 248 9.63 -5.63 8.72
CA LEU A 248 9.53 -4.42 9.54
C LEU A 248 10.91 -3.84 9.85
N ILE A 249 11.90 -4.68 10.17
CA ILE A 249 13.29 -4.23 10.38
C ILE A 249 13.83 -3.55 9.11
N VAL A 250 13.68 -4.19 7.95
CA VAL A 250 14.14 -3.60 6.67
C VAL A 250 13.35 -2.32 6.35
N THR A 251 12.04 -2.31 6.59
CA THR A 251 11.19 -1.12 6.42
C THR A 251 11.68 0.04 7.28
N PHE A 252 12.03 -0.24 8.54
CA PHE A 252 12.58 0.75 9.46
C PHE A 252 13.91 1.32 8.96
N PHE A 253 14.83 0.48 8.48
CA PHE A 253 16.10 0.95 7.92
C PHE A 253 15.91 1.78 6.66
N ILE A 254 15.00 1.39 5.76
CA ILE A 254 14.63 2.18 4.58
C ILE A 254 14.04 3.52 5.01
N GLY A 255 13.15 3.51 6.00
CA GLY A 255 12.48 4.71 6.51
C GLY A 255 13.31 5.56 7.46
N MET A 256 14.50 5.12 7.84
CA MET A 256 15.35 5.78 8.83
C MET A 256 15.69 7.22 8.42
N ILE A 257 15.84 7.48 7.12
CA ILE A 257 16.07 8.81 6.55
C ILE A 257 14.95 9.81 6.86
N ARG A 258 13.74 9.33 7.16
CA ARG A 258 12.59 10.14 7.58
C ARG A 258 12.37 10.11 9.08
N ILE A 259 12.54 8.94 9.70
CA ILE A 259 12.31 8.73 11.12
C ILE A 259 13.31 9.54 11.96
N LEU A 260 14.60 9.57 11.59
CA LEU A 260 15.62 10.28 12.37
C LEU A 260 15.34 11.80 12.41
N PRO A 261 15.11 12.52 11.29
CA PRO A 261 14.76 13.94 11.35
C PRO A 261 13.51 14.22 12.18
N ALA A 262 12.49 13.35 12.12
CA ALA A 262 11.29 13.50 12.92
C ALA A 262 11.59 13.36 14.43
N LEU A 263 12.42 12.38 14.81
CA LEU A 263 12.85 12.19 16.21
C LEU A 263 13.72 13.34 16.70
N ASP A 264 14.65 13.84 15.88
CA ASP A 264 15.49 14.99 16.22
C ASP A 264 14.63 16.25 16.43
N LEU A 265 13.60 16.45 15.59
CA LEU A 265 12.66 17.54 15.74
C LEU A 265 11.89 17.42 17.07
N ILE A 266 11.37 16.23 17.39
CA ILE A 266 10.68 15.98 18.67
C ILE A 266 11.63 16.22 19.86
N ALA A 267 12.87 15.72 19.79
CA ALA A 267 13.87 15.90 20.83
C ALA A 267 14.22 17.39 21.04
N SER A 268 14.37 18.14 19.95
CA SER A 268 14.64 19.59 20.00
C SER A 268 13.51 20.41 20.65
N LYS A 269 12.29 19.85 20.71
CA LYS A 269 11.11 20.45 21.32
C LYS A 269 10.87 20.00 22.76
N GLY A 270 11.84 19.33 23.38
CA GLY A 270 11.74 18.83 24.76
C GLY A 270 11.31 17.37 24.87
N GLY A 271 11.28 16.65 23.74
CA GLY A 271 10.95 15.22 23.69
C GLY A 271 9.46 14.92 23.78
N ILE A 272 9.12 13.63 23.85
CA ILE A 272 7.72 13.15 23.90
C ILE A 272 7.00 13.58 25.20
N GLY A 273 7.76 13.87 26.27
CA GLY A 273 7.20 14.29 27.56
C GLY A 273 6.85 15.78 27.67
N ASN A 274 7.48 16.65 26.86
CA ASN A 274 7.21 18.09 26.80
C ASN A 274 6.64 18.46 25.43
N ILE A 275 5.63 17.73 24.96
CA ILE A 275 4.85 18.19 23.80
C ILE A 275 3.96 19.33 24.30
N ASP A 276 4.54 20.52 24.45
CA ASP A 276 3.78 21.76 24.65
C ASP A 276 2.97 22.02 23.37
N LEU A 277 1.80 21.36 23.28
CA LEU A 277 0.76 21.67 22.28
C LEU A 277 0.08 23.01 22.58
N TYR A 278 0.38 23.63 23.72
CA TYR A 278 0.02 25.02 23.97
C TYR A 278 0.96 25.92 23.16
N PHE A 279 0.51 26.26 21.95
CA PHE A 279 0.89 27.51 21.32
C PHE A 279 0.79 28.62 22.37
N GLN A 280 1.91 29.03 22.95
CA GLN A 280 2.02 30.37 23.50
C GLN A 280 1.94 31.30 22.29
N ALA A 281 0.72 31.68 21.92
CA ALA A 281 0.48 32.87 21.14
C ALA A 281 1.03 34.04 21.96
N LYS A 282 2.22 34.48 21.59
CA LYS A 282 2.74 35.81 21.92
C LYS A 282 2.87 36.58 20.62
#